data_AF-A0A3B8QCT5-F1
#
_entry.id   AF-A0A3B8QCT5-F1
#
_cell.length_a   1.000
_cell.length_b   1.000
_cell.length_c   1.000
_cell.angle_alpha   90.00
_cell.angle_beta   90.00
_cell.angle_gamma   90.00
#
_symmetry.space_group_name_H-M   'P 1'
#
loop_
_entity.id
_entity.type
_entity.pdbx_description
1 polymer ?
#
loop_
_entity_poly.entity_id
_entity_poly.type
_entity_poly.pdbx_seq_one_letter_code
_entity_poly.pdbx_strand_id
1 'polypeptide(L)'
;MRLSQLVADGLLLAALLLTGRAYAQSATNLPPDQLLLKDYRPKSLYRIPAIRVEKARFPVTDVHSHVYARTPSQVQQWIRNLDEVGVEKSIIMVSAAGKEFDEAMKLYGPYSDRFEVWCGLDYSGADEPDFPAKTIAELERCHRAGARGVGELSDKGRGLNRRNADPGPAGLHIDDPRMDPILERCADLGLPVNIHVGEDRWMYEPMDATNDGMMNAFKWKIPDDPNVLRHDQVVDTLDRAVAKHPRVTFIACHFANCCSDLSRLAAMLVAHPKLYA
;
A
#
# COMPACT_ATOMS: atom_id res chain seq x y z
N MET A 1 98.62 22.67 17.05
CA MET A 1 98.68 23.31 18.38
C MET A 1 97.44 24.20 18.52
N ARG A 2 96.55 23.85 19.46
CA ARG A 2 95.52 24.66 20.16
C ARG A 2 94.66 25.66 19.35
N LEU A 3 93.37 25.40 19.16
CA LEU A 3 92.23 25.72 20.06
C LEU A 3 91.76 27.19 19.97
N SER A 4 90.56 27.36 19.40
CA SER A 4 89.61 28.47 19.57
C SER A 4 88.21 27.82 19.53
N GLN A 5 87.47 27.67 20.65
CA GLN A 5 86.51 28.63 21.23
C GLN A 5 85.57 29.21 20.15
N LEU A 6 84.25 29.28 20.24
CA LEU A 6 83.19 29.22 21.27
C LEU A 6 81.87 29.30 20.40
N VAL A 7 80.75 28.60 20.58
CA VAL A 7 79.58 28.82 21.48
C VAL A 7 78.44 27.95 20.90
N ALA A 8 77.55 27.54 21.79
CA ALA A 8 76.31 26.79 21.63
C ALA A 8 75.42 27.17 20.43
N ASP A 9 74.60 26.23 19.96
CA ASP A 9 73.15 26.41 19.93
C ASP A 9 72.41 25.08 19.79
N GLY A 10 71.30 24.98 20.53
CA GLY A 10 70.54 23.75 20.74
C GLY A 10 69.72 23.34 19.52
N LEU A 11 69.76 22.04 19.21
CA LEU A 11 68.86 21.40 18.26
C LEU A 11 67.52 21.11 18.94
N LEU A 12 66.55 21.99 18.73
CA LEU A 12 65.13 21.67 18.93
C LEU A 12 64.65 20.90 17.69
N LEU A 13 64.36 19.60 17.84
CA LEU A 13 63.60 18.83 16.85
C LEU A 13 62.14 19.32 16.89
N ALA A 14 61.75 20.16 15.94
CA ALA A 14 60.34 20.48 15.70
C ALA A 14 59.72 19.38 14.84
N ALA A 15 59.01 18.45 15.48
CA ALA A 15 58.12 17.52 14.80
C ALA A 15 56.92 18.31 14.23
N LEU A 16 56.89 18.52 12.91
CA LEU A 16 55.68 18.94 12.20
C LEU A 16 54.68 17.77 12.19
N LEU A 17 53.89 17.66 13.25
CA LEU A 17 52.62 16.94 13.21
C LEU A 17 51.64 17.80 12.40
N LEU A 18 51.61 17.57 11.08
CA LEU A 18 50.50 17.95 10.22
C LEU A 18 49.25 17.21 10.72
N THR A 19 48.56 17.80 11.69
CA THR A 19 47.20 17.41 12.06
C THR A 19 46.28 17.88 10.95
N GLY A 20 46.26 17.12 9.85
CA GLY A 20 45.19 17.18 8.88
C GLY A 20 43.89 16.82 9.58
N ARG A 21 43.18 17.81 10.11
CA ARG A 21 41.76 17.67 10.40
C ARG A 21 41.10 17.47 9.04
N ALA A 22 40.92 16.21 8.66
CA ALA A 22 39.94 15.84 7.68
C ALA A 22 38.60 16.34 8.21
N TYR A 23 38.19 17.53 7.76
CA TYR A 23 36.79 17.89 7.81
C TYR A 23 36.08 16.81 7.01
N ALA A 24 35.40 15.90 7.69
CA ALA A 24 34.37 15.11 7.07
C ALA A 24 33.40 16.14 6.46
N GLN A 25 33.52 16.37 5.15
CA GLN A 25 32.53 17.13 4.41
C GLN A 25 31.22 16.39 4.64
N SER A 26 30.35 17.04 5.43
CA SER A 26 28.93 16.76 5.38
C SER A 26 28.54 16.65 3.90
N ALA A 27 27.81 15.60 3.53
CA ALA A 27 27.39 15.29 2.15
C ALA A 27 26.47 16.36 1.52
N THR A 28 26.48 17.59 2.02
CA THR A 28 25.52 18.66 1.74
C THR A 28 25.98 19.67 0.70
N ASN A 29 27.24 19.63 0.24
CA ASN A 29 27.78 20.58 -0.74
C ASN A 29 28.31 19.88 -1.99
N LEU A 30 27.54 18.93 -2.53
CA LEU A 30 27.85 18.34 -3.84
C LEU A 30 27.47 19.34 -4.96
N PRO A 31 28.31 19.53 -5.99
CA PRO A 31 27.91 20.28 -7.17
C PRO A 31 26.76 19.54 -7.90
N PRO A 32 25.96 20.23 -8.73
CA PRO A 32 24.75 19.65 -9.32
C PRO A 32 24.97 18.36 -10.13
N ASP A 33 26.11 18.22 -10.80
CA ASP A 33 26.50 17.03 -11.57
C ASP A 33 26.86 15.82 -10.70
N GLN A 34 27.05 16.02 -9.40
CA GLN A 34 27.36 14.96 -8.43
C GLN A 34 26.21 14.72 -7.42
N LEU A 35 25.25 15.65 -7.32
CA LEU A 35 24.07 15.47 -6.49
C LEU A 35 23.08 14.53 -7.18
N LEU A 36 22.94 13.32 -6.64
CA LEU A 36 21.99 12.34 -7.18
C LEU A 36 20.55 12.86 -7.05
N LEU A 37 19.74 12.66 -8.09
CA LEU A 37 18.32 13.08 -8.11
C LEU A 37 17.54 12.53 -6.89
N LYS A 38 17.82 11.28 -6.49
CA LYS A 38 17.19 10.64 -5.32
C LYS A 38 17.50 11.34 -4.01
N ASP A 39 18.57 12.13 -3.93
CA ASP A 39 19.01 12.87 -2.75
C ASP A 39 18.69 14.37 -2.82
N TYR A 40 18.24 14.88 -3.97
CA TYR A 40 17.81 16.27 -4.14
C TYR A 40 16.51 16.52 -3.34
N ARG A 41 16.61 17.36 -2.30
CA ARG A 41 15.50 17.74 -1.41
C ARG A 41 15.45 19.27 -1.27
N PRO A 42 14.96 20.00 -2.29
CA PRO A 42 14.93 21.45 -2.24
C PRO A 42 14.06 21.95 -1.08
N LYS A 43 14.55 22.95 -0.36
CA LYS A 43 13.77 23.72 0.61
C LYS A 43 13.37 25.03 -0.04
N SER A 44 12.08 25.32 -0.13
CA SER A 44 11.59 26.57 -0.70
C SER A 44 12.15 27.76 0.08
N LEU A 45 12.76 28.71 -0.63
CA LEU A 45 13.22 29.99 -0.07
C LEU A 45 12.15 31.08 -0.18
N TYR A 46 11.03 30.80 -0.86
CA TYR A 46 9.96 31.75 -1.05
C TYR A 46 9.21 32.00 0.27
N ARG A 47 9.07 33.27 0.63
CA ARG A 47 8.28 33.73 1.78
C ARG A 47 6.86 34.05 1.34
N ILE A 48 6.12 33.02 0.97
CA ILE A 48 4.71 33.13 0.58
C ILE A 48 3.81 32.68 1.73
N PRO A 49 2.56 33.18 1.80
CA PRO A 49 1.57 32.66 2.74
C PRO A 49 1.42 31.15 2.57
N ALA A 50 1.59 30.40 3.66
CA ALA A 50 1.34 28.96 3.71
C ALA A 50 0.06 28.73 4.51
N ILE A 51 -0.91 28.05 3.89
CA ILE A 51 -2.15 27.64 4.55
C ILE A 51 -2.02 26.16 4.89
N ARG A 52 -2.17 25.82 6.16
CA ARG A 52 -2.22 24.43 6.64
C ARG A 52 -3.63 24.12 7.10
N VAL A 53 -4.30 23.22 6.38
CA VAL A 53 -5.63 22.72 6.74
C VAL A 53 -5.43 21.43 7.54
N GLU A 54 -5.63 21.49 8.85
CA GLU A 54 -5.39 20.34 9.73
C GLU A 54 -6.63 19.50 9.97
N LYS A 55 -7.82 20.07 9.78
CA LYS A 55 -9.09 19.44 10.09
C LYS A 55 -10.06 19.56 8.91
N ALA A 56 -10.72 18.45 8.59
CA ALA A 56 -11.75 18.41 7.58
C ALA A 56 -12.91 19.36 7.94
N ARG A 57 -13.39 20.11 6.95
CA ARG A 57 -14.53 21.02 7.13
C ARG A 57 -15.86 20.26 7.28
N PHE A 58 -15.94 19.08 6.67
CA PHE A 58 -17.12 18.22 6.64
C PHE A 58 -16.78 16.86 7.26
N PRO A 59 -17.78 16.12 7.75
CA PRO A 59 -17.64 14.73 8.13
C PRO A 59 -16.90 13.90 7.08
N VAL A 60 -15.91 13.12 7.51
CA VAL A 60 -15.16 12.19 6.64
C VAL A 60 -15.27 10.79 7.20
N THR A 61 -15.58 9.83 6.32
CA THR A 61 -15.36 8.40 6.56
C THR A 61 -14.13 7.99 5.78
N ASP A 62 -13.12 7.50 6.49
CA ASP A 62 -11.99 6.81 5.89
C ASP A 62 -12.44 5.41 5.45
N VAL A 63 -12.53 5.18 4.15
CA VAL A 63 -13.04 3.92 3.58
C VAL A 63 -11.95 2.87 3.35
N HIS A 64 -10.69 3.16 3.70
CA HIS A 64 -9.59 2.25 3.43
C HIS A 64 -8.44 2.40 4.43
N SER A 65 -8.48 1.56 5.46
CA SER A 65 -7.43 1.39 6.45
C SER A 65 -7.21 -0.09 6.74
N HIS A 66 -6.09 -0.43 7.36
CA HIS A 66 -5.78 -1.81 7.76
C HIS A 66 -5.61 -1.91 9.28
N VAL A 67 -5.30 -3.12 9.75
CA VAL A 67 -5.01 -3.42 11.16
C VAL A 67 -3.67 -2.81 11.60
N TYR A 68 -3.56 -1.48 11.64
CA TYR A 68 -2.35 -0.78 12.05
C TYR A 68 -2.17 -0.74 13.57
N ALA A 69 -3.25 -0.50 14.32
CA ALA A 69 -3.24 -0.64 15.77
C ALA A 69 -3.32 -2.13 16.15
N ARG A 70 -2.49 -2.52 17.12
CA ARG A 70 -2.35 -3.88 17.64
C ARG A 70 -2.69 -4.00 19.12
N THR A 71 -2.93 -2.88 19.80
CA THR A 71 -3.31 -2.83 21.22
C THR A 71 -4.46 -1.85 21.45
N PRO A 72 -5.23 -1.99 22.54
CA PRO A 72 -6.27 -1.03 22.89
C PRO A 72 -5.75 0.41 23.02
N SER A 73 -4.54 0.61 23.56
CA SER A 73 -3.95 1.95 23.69
C SER A 73 -3.61 2.58 22.34
N GLN A 74 -3.20 1.78 21.35
CA GLN A 74 -2.98 2.25 19.99
C GLN A 74 -4.29 2.59 19.28
N VAL A 75 -5.36 1.80 19.49
CA VAL A 75 -6.70 2.13 18.98
C VAL A 75 -7.18 3.45 19.57
N GLN A 76 -7.00 3.65 20.88
CA GLN A 76 -7.33 4.92 21.54
C GLN A 76 -6.51 6.11 21.00
N GLN A 77 -5.23 5.90 20.67
CA GLN A 77 -4.44 6.93 20.00
C GLN A 77 -4.96 7.22 18.60
N TRP A 78 -5.36 6.19 17.85
CA TRP A 78 -5.93 6.39 16.52
C TRP A 78 -7.23 7.19 16.59
N ILE A 79 -8.13 6.88 17.53
CA ILE A 79 -9.36 7.65 17.78
C ILE A 79 -9.05 9.13 18.01
N ARG A 80 -8.03 9.46 18.82
CA ARG A 80 -7.58 10.86 19.01
C ARG A 80 -7.12 11.49 17.71
N ASN A 81 -6.32 10.77 16.91
CA ASN A 81 -5.87 11.28 15.61
C ASN A 81 -7.06 11.56 14.68
N LEU A 82 -8.05 10.66 14.63
CA LEU A 82 -9.28 10.86 13.84
C LEU A 82 -10.02 12.13 14.29
N ASP A 83 -10.14 12.38 15.59
CA ASP A 83 -10.79 13.58 16.14
C ASP A 83 -10.03 14.87 15.79
N GLU A 84 -8.69 14.83 15.85
CA GLU A 84 -7.80 15.93 15.49
C GLU A 84 -8.00 16.36 14.03
N VAL A 85 -8.13 15.38 13.11
CA VAL A 85 -8.28 15.65 11.68
C VAL A 85 -9.73 15.74 11.19
N GLY A 86 -10.71 15.48 12.05
CA GLY A 86 -12.14 15.55 11.69
C GLY A 86 -12.64 14.35 10.88
N VAL A 87 -12.04 13.17 11.08
CA VAL A 87 -12.52 11.90 10.53
C VAL A 87 -13.42 11.22 11.57
N GLU A 88 -14.65 10.89 11.19
CA GLU A 88 -15.63 10.34 12.12
C GLU A 88 -15.43 8.83 12.30
N LYS A 89 -15.19 8.13 11.19
CA LYS A 89 -15.10 6.67 11.14
C LYS A 89 -14.02 6.21 10.17
N SER A 90 -13.40 5.08 10.46
CA SER A 90 -12.46 4.39 9.57
C SER A 90 -12.86 2.94 9.35
N ILE A 91 -12.78 2.46 8.11
CA ILE A 91 -13.04 1.08 7.73
C ILE A 91 -11.73 0.29 7.78
N ILE A 92 -11.72 -0.77 8.59
CA ILE A 92 -10.59 -1.65 8.82
C ILE A 92 -10.72 -2.90 7.93
N MET A 93 -9.96 -2.88 6.85
CA MET A 93 -9.73 -3.98 5.93
C MET A 93 -8.78 -5.00 6.57
N VAL A 94 -9.33 -6.11 7.06
CA VAL A 94 -8.53 -7.15 7.72
C VAL A 94 -7.77 -8.00 6.69
N SER A 95 -8.30 -8.13 5.47
CA SER A 95 -7.72 -8.96 4.40
C SER A 95 -7.52 -10.45 4.77
N ALA A 96 -8.18 -10.91 5.83
CA ALA A 96 -8.14 -12.30 6.29
C ALA A 96 -9.48 -12.72 6.93
N ALA A 97 -9.71 -14.03 7.00
CA ALA A 97 -10.85 -14.65 7.66
C ALA A 97 -10.39 -15.40 8.93
N GLY A 98 -11.25 -16.23 9.51
CA GLY A 98 -10.89 -17.11 10.63
C GLY A 98 -10.32 -16.36 11.83
N LYS A 99 -9.20 -16.85 12.36
CA LYS A 99 -8.60 -16.37 13.61
C LYS A 99 -8.13 -14.91 13.51
N GLU A 100 -7.54 -14.50 12.41
CA GLU A 100 -7.05 -13.11 12.25
C GLU A 100 -8.21 -12.12 12.24
N PHE A 101 -9.32 -12.49 11.59
CA PHE A 101 -10.56 -11.70 11.66
C PHE A 101 -11.11 -11.64 13.09
N ASP A 102 -11.16 -12.76 13.81
CA ASP A 102 -11.67 -12.79 15.19
C ASP A 102 -10.82 -11.91 16.12
N GLU A 103 -9.50 -11.89 15.94
CA GLU A 103 -8.59 -11.02 16.68
C GLU A 103 -8.81 -9.54 16.36
N ALA A 104 -9.02 -9.19 15.09
CA ALA A 104 -9.36 -7.84 14.68
C ALA A 104 -10.72 -7.40 15.25
N MET A 105 -11.75 -8.25 15.16
CA MET A 105 -13.06 -7.98 15.75
C MET A 105 -12.99 -7.78 17.26
N LYS A 106 -12.18 -8.58 17.97
CA LYS A 106 -11.98 -8.42 19.41
C LYS A 106 -11.33 -7.07 19.76
N LEU A 107 -10.43 -6.57 18.91
CA LEU A 107 -9.69 -5.34 19.15
C LEU A 107 -10.50 -4.09 18.77
N TYR A 108 -11.12 -4.09 17.59
CA TYR A 108 -11.82 -2.92 17.03
C TYR A 108 -13.32 -2.93 17.29
N GLY A 109 -13.95 -4.09 17.42
CA GLY A 109 -15.40 -4.26 17.63
C GLY A 109 -15.98 -3.46 18.81
N PRO A 110 -15.29 -3.33 19.96
CA PRO A 110 -15.75 -2.47 21.06
C PRO A 110 -15.85 -0.97 20.71
N TYR A 111 -15.34 -0.56 19.55
CA TYR A 111 -15.29 0.83 19.08
C TYR A 111 -16.09 1.01 17.78
N SER A 112 -17.24 0.32 17.64
CA SER A 112 -18.04 0.29 16.40
C SER A 112 -18.54 1.66 15.91
N ASP A 113 -18.60 2.66 16.78
CA ASP A 113 -18.93 4.03 16.40
C ASP A 113 -17.80 4.70 15.59
N ARG A 114 -16.56 4.25 15.79
CA ARG A 114 -15.33 4.83 15.19
C ARG A 114 -14.70 3.92 14.14
N PHE A 115 -14.92 2.62 14.23
CA PHE A 115 -14.35 1.64 13.31
C PHE A 115 -15.42 0.68 12.79
N GLU A 116 -15.34 0.37 11.51
CA GLU A 116 -16.09 -0.72 10.89
C GLU A 116 -15.12 -1.78 10.39
N VAL A 117 -15.36 -3.06 10.66
CA VAL A 117 -14.40 -4.13 10.34
C VAL A 117 -14.89 -4.95 9.17
N TRP A 118 -14.02 -5.12 8.17
CA TRP A 118 -14.29 -5.89 6.96
C TRP A 118 -13.38 -7.12 6.93
N CYS A 119 -13.93 -8.27 6.55
CA CYS A 119 -13.19 -9.54 6.54
C CYS A 119 -12.49 -9.77 5.19
N GLY A 120 -11.51 -10.67 5.15
CA GLY A 120 -11.03 -11.24 3.89
C GLY A 120 -11.89 -12.42 3.44
N LEU A 121 -11.41 -13.13 2.43
CA LEU A 121 -11.93 -14.43 2.01
C LEU A 121 -10.95 -15.52 2.40
N ASP A 122 -11.47 -16.69 2.79
CA ASP A 122 -10.66 -17.88 2.97
C ASP A 122 -10.45 -18.58 1.61
N TYR A 123 -9.20 -18.60 1.15
CA TYR A 123 -8.78 -19.23 -0.09
C TYR A 123 -8.26 -20.67 0.08
N SER A 124 -8.37 -21.23 1.28
CA SER A 124 -7.90 -22.59 1.58
C SER A 124 -8.62 -23.61 0.71
N GLY A 125 -7.84 -24.42 -0.02
CA GLY A 125 -8.39 -25.42 -0.93
C GLY A 125 -9.02 -24.81 -2.19
N ALA A 126 -8.56 -23.65 -2.68
CA ALA A 126 -9.02 -23.01 -3.91
C ALA A 126 -9.09 -23.91 -5.18
N ASP A 127 -8.34 -25.01 -5.18
CA ASP A 127 -8.30 -26.00 -6.26
C ASP A 127 -9.32 -27.14 -6.07
N GLU A 128 -10.02 -27.18 -4.94
CA GLU A 128 -11.01 -28.21 -4.61
C GLU A 128 -12.42 -27.84 -5.10
N PRO A 129 -13.26 -28.81 -5.53
CA PRO A 129 -14.60 -28.53 -6.04
C PRO A 129 -15.54 -27.86 -5.03
N ASP A 130 -15.32 -28.08 -3.73
CA ASP A 130 -16.15 -27.53 -2.66
C ASP A 130 -15.64 -26.18 -2.12
N PHE A 131 -14.59 -25.61 -2.72
CA PHE A 131 -14.01 -24.32 -2.36
C PHE A 131 -15.07 -23.23 -2.18
N PRO A 132 -15.96 -22.95 -3.17
CA PRO A 132 -16.86 -21.82 -3.02
C PRO A 132 -17.83 -22.00 -1.84
N ALA A 133 -18.28 -23.23 -1.58
CA ALA A 133 -19.18 -23.52 -0.46
C ALA A 133 -18.48 -23.30 0.90
N LYS A 134 -17.20 -23.69 1.02
CA LYS A 134 -16.40 -23.45 2.24
C LYS A 134 -16.17 -21.96 2.47
N THR A 135 -15.76 -21.22 1.43
CA THR A 135 -15.53 -19.77 1.54
C THR A 135 -16.80 -19.02 1.88
N ILE A 136 -17.96 -19.42 1.31
CA ILE A 136 -19.26 -18.86 1.67
C ILE A 136 -19.61 -19.12 3.14
N ALA A 137 -19.40 -20.34 3.64
CA ALA A 137 -19.69 -20.66 5.03
C ALA A 137 -18.88 -19.79 6.00
N GLU A 138 -17.62 -19.53 5.68
CA GLU A 138 -16.75 -18.65 6.48
C GLU A 138 -17.12 -17.16 6.33
N LEU A 139 -17.47 -16.71 5.12
CA LEU A 139 -17.97 -15.36 4.86
C LEU A 139 -19.23 -15.08 5.71
N GLU A 140 -20.17 -16.01 5.74
CA GLU A 140 -21.37 -15.89 6.56
C GLU A 140 -21.06 -15.89 8.06
N ARG A 141 -20.04 -16.64 8.50
CA ARG A 141 -19.57 -16.61 9.89
C ARG A 141 -19.02 -15.22 10.24
N CYS A 142 -18.15 -14.67 9.39
CA CYS A 142 -17.60 -13.32 9.56
C CYS A 142 -18.72 -12.27 9.60
N HIS A 143 -19.70 -12.37 8.71
CA HIS A 143 -20.87 -11.48 8.72
C HIS A 143 -21.66 -11.55 10.03
N ARG A 144 -21.98 -12.76 10.51
CA ARG A 144 -22.66 -12.97 11.81
C ARG A 144 -21.83 -12.43 12.97
N ALA A 145 -20.51 -12.52 12.89
CA ALA A 145 -19.59 -12.01 13.90
C ALA A 145 -19.42 -10.49 13.87
N GLY A 146 -19.91 -9.80 12.83
CA GLY A 146 -19.95 -8.33 12.78
C GLY A 146 -19.31 -7.70 11.54
N ALA A 147 -18.78 -8.49 10.61
CA ALA A 147 -18.24 -7.94 9.36
C ALA A 147 -19.30 -7.16 8.58
N ARG A 148 -18.88 -6.06 7.95
CA ARG A 148 -19.75 -5.17 7.16
C ARG A 148 -19.34 -5.01 5.69
N GLY A 149 -18.22 -5.61 5.32
CA GLY A 149 -17.81 -5.80 3.93
C GLY A 149 -16.67 -6.80 3.85
N VAL A 150 -16.18 -6.98 2.63
CA VAL A 150 -15.05 -7.86 2.30
C VAL A 150 -13.92 -7.00 1.76
N GLY A 151 -12.73 -7.10 2.34
CA GLY A 151 -11.58 -6.36 1.88
C GLY A 151 -10.40 -6.37 2.86
N GLU A 152 -9.22 -5.95 2.41
CA GLU A 152 -8.88 -5.64 1.03
C GLU A 152 -8.56 -6.96 0.34
N LEU A 153 -9.28 -7.27 -0.75
CA LEU A 153 -8.87 -8.33 -1.66
C LEU A 153 -7.74 -7.79 -2.53
N SER A 154 -6.68 -8.57 -2.77
CA SER A 154 -5.52 -8.06 -3.51
C SER A 154 -5.12 -9.02 -4.63
N ASP A 155 -5.11 -8.53 -5.86
CA ASP A 155 -4.62 -9.27 -7.01
C ASP A 155 -3.66 -8.38 -7.80
N LYS A 156 -2.38 -8.72 -7.75
CA LYS A 156 -1.30 -7.99 -8.43
C LYS A 156 -0.94 -8.57 -9.79
N GLY A 157 -1.81 -9.41 -10.33
CA GLY A 157 -1.68 -10.10 -11.60
C GLY A 157 -1.45 -11.59 -11.46
N ARG A 158 -1.23 -12.11 -10.25
CA ARG A 158 -1.01 -13.54 -10.00
C ARG A 158 -2.20 -14.25 -9.36
N GLY A 159 -3.29 -13.54 -9.13
CA GLY A 159 -4.50 -14.03 -8.48
C GLY A 159 -4.56 -13.68 -6.98
N LEU A 160 -5.78 -13.65 -6.48
CA LEU A 160 -6.20 -13.27 -5.12
C LEU A 160 -5.60 -14.13 -4.00
N ASN A 161 -5.20 -15.35 -4.31
CA ASN A 161 -4.68 -16.33 -3.37
C ASN A 161 -3.18 -16.61 -3.54
N ARG A 162 -2.46 -15.74 -4.28
CA ARG A 162 -1.03 -15.88 -4.56
C ARG A 162 -0.32 -14.56 -4.36
N ARG A 163 0.94 -14.64 -3.92
CA ARG A 163 1.87 -13.50 -3.99
C ARG A 163 2.64 -13.58 -5.30
N ASN A 164 3.07 -12.42 -5.80
CA ASN A 164 3.91 -12.34 -6.99
C ASN A 164 5.22 -13.13 -6.88
N ALA A 165 5.73 -13.34 -5.66
CA ALA A 165 6.98 -14.07 -5.41
C ALA A 165 6.80 -15.59 -5.22
N ASP A 166 5.58 -16.12 -5.12
CA ASP A 166 5.39 -17.56 -4.89
C ASP A 166 5.77 -18.34 -6.18
N PRO A 167 6.18 -19.62 -6.13
CA PRO A 167 6.34 -20.45 -7.34
C PRO A 167 4.99 -21.03 -7.84
N GLY A 168 4.91 -21.50 -9.09
CA GLY A 168 3.75 -22.25 -9.61
C GLY A 168 2.81 -21.48 -10.58
N PRO A 169 1.65 -22.05 -10.92
CA PRO A 169 0.69 -21.43 -11.83
C PRO A 169 0.00 -20.20 -11.21
N ALA A 170 -0.65 -19.40 -12.06
CA ALA A 170 -1.51 -18.30 -11.63
C ALA A 170 -2.66 -18.80 -10.73
N GLY A 171 -3.08 -17.95 -9.81
CA GLY A 171 -4.18 -18.18 -8.88
C GLY A 171 -5.55 -17.77 -9.41
N LEU A 172 -6.48 -17.57 -8.49
CA LEU A 172 -7.85 -17.11 -8.77
C LEU A 172 -7.85 -15.61 -9.07
N HIS A 173 -8.27 -15.20 -10.27
CA HIS A 173 -8.62 -13.81 -10.52
C HIS A 173 -10.07 -13.54 -10.08
N ILE A 174 -10.43 -12.27 -9.89
CA ILE A 174 -11.76 -11.90 -9.39
C ILE A 174 -12.91 -12.30 -10.33
N ASP A 175 -12.64 -12.50 -11.62
CA ASP A 175 -13.59 -12.97 -12.63
C ASP A 175 -13.56 -14.50 -12.86
N ASP A 176 -12.79 -15.26 -12.08
CA ASP A 176 -12.79 -16.72 -12.14
C ASP A 176 -14.19 -17.26 -11.79
N PRO A 177 -14.76 -18.21 -12.55
CA PRO A 177 -16.09 -18.77 -12.27
C PRO A 177 -16.27 -19.35 -10.86
N ARG A 178 -15.17 -19.75 -10.19
CA ARG A 178 -15.21 -20.19 -8.79
C ARG A 178 -15.54 -19.06 -7.82
N MET A 179 -15.30 -17.80 -8.20
CA MET A 179 -15.63 -16.61 -7.42
C MET A 179 -17.10 -16.21 -7.55
N ASP A 180 -17.79 -16.59 -8.63
CA ASP A 180 -19.18 -16.20 -8.91
C ASP A 180 -20.14 -16.40 -7.72
N PRO A 181 -20.26 -17.62 -7.13
CA PRO A 181 -21.20 -17.82 -6.02
C PRO A 181 -20.76 -17.09 -4.75
N ILE A 182 -19.46 -16.83 -4.55
CA ILE A 182 -18.94 -16.07 -3.41
C ILE A 182 -19.33 -14.60 -3.55
N LEU A 183 -19.16 -14.02 -4.75
CA LEU A 183 -19.53 -12.63 -5.06
C LEU A 183 -21.05 -12.43 -4.96
N GLU A 184 -21.86 -13.33 -5.51
CA GLU A 184 -23.32 -13.28 -5.34
C GLU A 184 -23.72 -13.37 -3.86
N ARG A 185 -22.99 -14.17 -3.06
CA ARG A 185 -23.25 -14.21 -1.62
C ARG A 185 -22.91 -12.89 -0.92
N CYS A 186 -21.85 -12.19 -1.33
CA CYS A 186 -21.58 -10.84 -0.84
C CYS A 186 -22.77 -9.91 -1.13
N ALA A 187 -23.36 -9.96 -2.34
CA ALA A 187 -24.55 -9.18 -2.66
C ALA A 187 -25.77 -9.57 -1.81
N ASP A 188 -26.02 -10.86 -1.58
CA ASP A 188 -27.13 -11.33 -0.74
C ASP A 188 -27.01 -10.87 0.71
N LEU A 189 -25.78 -10.81 1.24
CA LEU A 189 -25.49 -10.36 2.60
C LEU A 189 -25.37 -8.82 2.71
N GLY A 190 -25.42 -8.11 1.58
CA GLY A 190 -25.21 -6.65 1.54
C GLY A 190 -23.78 -6.23 1.91
N LEU A 191 -22.79 -7.08 1.66
CA LEU A 191 -21.38 -6.84 1.92
C LEU A 191 -20.71 -6.24 0.67
N PRO A 192 -20.22 -4.99 0.70
CA PRO A 192 -19.41 -4.46 -0.39
C PRO A 192 -18.06 -5.18 -0.45
N VAL A 193 -17.46 -5.20 -1.65
CA VAL A 193 -16.16 -5.82 -1.91
C VAL A 193 -15.15 -4.73 -2.26
N ASN A 194 -14.18 -4.51 -1.38
CA ASN A 194 -13.04 -3.64 -1.62
C ASN A 194 -11.87 -4.46 -2.17
N ILE A 195 -11.33 -4.04 -3.32
CA ILE A 195 -10.32 -4.79 -4.06
C ILE A 195 -9.24 -3.89 -4.64
N HIS A 196 -8.02 -4.36 -4.49
CA HIS A 196 -6.80 -3.81 -5.05
C HIS A 196 -6.38 -4.65 -6.25
N VAL A 197 -6.62 -4.12 -7.45
CA VAL A 197 -6.22 -4.77 -8.70
C VAL A 197 -4.99 -4.08 -9.30
N GLY A 198 -3.97 -4.88 -9.56
CA GLY A 198 -2.70 -4.44 -10.13
C GLY A 198 -1.87 -3.53 -9.21
N GLU A 199 -0.92 -2.88 -9.85
CA GLU A 199 -0.11 -1.77 -9.35
C GLU A 199 -0.09 -0.66 -10.41
N ASP A 200 0.39 0.53 -10.11
CA ASP A 200 0.54 1.56 -11.14
C ASP A 200 1.45 1.11 -12.30
N ARG A 201 1.15 1.58 -13.51
CA ARG A 201 1.80 1.14 -14.77
C ARG A 201 3.32 1.09 -14.72
N TRP A 202 3.97 2.07 -14.08
CA TRP A 202 5.43 2.12 -13.97
C TRP A 202 6.04 0.93 -13.23
N MET A 203 5.28 0.20 -12.41
CA MET A 203 5.75 -1.03 -11.74
C MET A 203 5.88 -2.22 -12.70
N TYR A 204 5.26 -2.14 -13.87
CA TYR A 204 5.33 -3.13 -14.94
C TYR A 204 6.41 -2.78 -15.98
N GLU A 205 6.73 -1.51 -16.15
CA GLU A 205 7.70 -1.03 -17.14
C GLU A 205 9.16 -1.40 -16.77
N PRO A 206 10.11 -1.38 -17.73
CA PRO A 206 11.52 -1.61 -17.47
C PRO A 206 12.07 -0.71 -16.35
N MET A 207 12.95 -1.24 -15.50
CA MET A 207 13.54 -0.48 -14.38
C MET A 207 14.79 0.30 -14.84
N ASP A 208 14.60 1.20 -15.80
CA ASP A 208 15.68 1.99 -16.42
C ASP A 208 15.40 3.51 -16.34
N ALA A 209 16.26 4.30 -16.99
CA ALA A 209 16.20 5.75 -16.97
C ALA A 209 14.97 6.36 -17.68
N THR A 210 14.16 5.55 -18.37
CA THR A 210 12.94 5.99 -19.08
C THR A 210 11.66 5.77 -18.27
N ASN A 211 11.73 5.04 -17.16
CA ASN A 211 10.59 4.76 -16.31
C ASN A 211 10.30 5.93 -15.37
N ASP A 212 9.17 6.61 -15.60
CA ASP A 212 8.74 7.81 -14.86
C ASP A 212 8.57 7.55 -13.35
N GLY A 213 8.12 6.34 -12.98
CA GLY A 213 7.92 5.94 -11.59
C GLY A 213 9.08 5.15 -10.98
N MET A 214 10.25 5.09 -11.64
CA MET A 214 11.35 4.15 -11.33
C MET A 214 11.68 4.06 -9.84
N MET A 215 11.75 5.19 -9.12
CA MET A 215 12.15 5.18 -7.70
C MET A 215 11.20 4.40 -6.81
N ASN A 216 9.88 4.46 -7.08
CA ASN A 216 8.89 3.66 -6.36
C ASN A 216 8.77 2.26 -6.97
N ALA A 217 8.75 2.19 -8.31
CA ALA A 217 8.65 0.97 -9.09
C ALA A 217 9.76 -0.04 -8.76
N PHE A 218 10.99 0.39 -8.53
CA PHE A 218 12.11 -0.51 -8.24
C PHE A 218 11.88 -1.36 -7.00
N LYS A 219 11.19 -0.80 -6.00
CA LYS A 219 10.82 -1.50 -4.75
C LYS A 219 9.67 -2.48 -4.96
N TRP A 220 8.68 -2.10 -5.77
CA TRP A 220 7.38 -2.78 -5.90
C TRP A 220 7.16 -3.40 -7.28
N LYS A 221 8.23 -3.59 -8.05
CA LYS A 221 8.18 -4.05 -9.43
C LYS A 221 7.39 -5.33 -9.55
N ILE A 222 6.59 -5.39 -10.61
CA ILE A 222 5.87 -6.58 -11.01
C ILE A 222 6.81 -7.43 -11.89
N PRO A 223 7.03 -8.70 -11.55
CA PRO A 223 7.82 -9.58 -12.39
C PRO A 223 7.27 -9.65 -13.82
N ASP A 224 8.17 -9.61 -14.80
CA ASP A 224 7.82 -9.95 -16.17
C ASP A 224 7.84 -11.48 -16.32
N ASP A 225 6.71 -12.11 -15.95
CA ASP A 225 6.51 -13.55 -15.93
C ASP A 225 5.21 -13.91 -16.68
N PRO A 226 5.19 -14.96 -17.52
CA PRO A 226 3.99 -15.38 -18.25
C PRO A 226 2.78 -15.73 -17.36
N ASN A 227 2.99 -16.04 -16.07
CA ASN A 227 1.94 -16.33 -15.10
C ASN A 227 1.49 -15.09 -14.29
N VAL A 228 1.97 -13.90 -14.66
CA VAL A 228 1.59 -12.64 -14.04
C VAL A 228 0.91 -11.77 -15.10
N LEU A 229 -0.38 -11.52 -14.90
CA LEU A 229 -1.12 -10.58 -15.72
C LEU A 229 -0.48 -9.18 -15.62
N ARG A 230 -0.33 -8.56 -16.78
CA ARG A 230 0.12 -7.17 -16.90
C ARG A 230 -0.99 -6.22 -16.46
N HIS A 231 -0.66 -4.95 -16.22
CA HIS A 231 -1.57 -3.93 -15.71
C HIS A 231 -2.99 -3.99 -16.31
N ASP A 232 -3.10 -3.84 -17.63
CA ASP A 232 -4.42 -3.78 -18.28
C ASP A 232 -5.19 -5.09 -18.16
N GLN A 233 -4.48 -6.23 -18.18
CA GLN A 233 -5.09 -7.55 -18.09
C GLN A 233 -5.67 -7.81 -16.70
N VAL A 234 -4.98 -7.40 -15.62
CA VAL A 234 -5.52 -7.55 -14.26
C VAL A 234 -6.64 -6.55 -13.98
N VAL A 235 -6.61 -5.35 -14.56
CA VAL A 235 -7.76 -4.43 -14.48
C VAL A 235 -8.96 -4.97 -15.26
N ASP A 236 -8.74 -5.64 -16.40
CA ASP A 236 -9.82 -6.28 -17.16
C ASP A 236 -10.53 -7.39 -16.36
N THR A 237 -9.86 -8.07 -15.42
CA THR A 237 -10.52 -9.07 -14.56
C THR A 237 -11.56 -8.41 -13.66
N LEU A 238 -11.23 -7.25 -13.08
CA LEU A 238 -12.18 -6.46 -12.30
C LEU A 238 -13.36 -6.01 -13.17
N ASP A 239 -13.08 -5.43 -14.35
CA ASP A 239 -14.13 -4.94 -15.25
C ASP A 239 -15.13 -6.05 -15.62
N ARG A 240 -14.62 -7.24 -15.97
CA ARG A 240 -15.47 -8.41 -16.26
C ARG A 240 -16.25 -8.89 -15.05
N ALA A 241 -15.65 -8.95 -13.87
CA ALA A 241 -16.34 -9.37 -12.65
C ALA A 241 -17.48 -8.39 -12.28
N VAL A 242 -17.23 -7.09 -12.37
CA VAL A 242 -18.24 -6.05 -12.10
C VAL A 242 -19.40 -6.14 -13.10
N ALA A 243 -19.09 -6.31 -14.39
CA ALA A 243 -20.11 -6.48 -15.43
C ALA A 243 -20.99 -7.72 -15.20
N LYS A 244 -20.37 -8.82 -14.77
CA LYS A 244 -21.02 -10.11 -14.52
C LYS A 244 -21.87 -10.11 -13.25
N HIS A 245 -21.49 -9.33 -12.25
CA HIS A 245 -22.11 -9.28 -10.92
C HIS A 245 -22.68 -7.89 -10.58
N PRO A 246 -23.67 -7.38 -11.34
CA PRO A 246 -24.16 -6.00 -11.21
C PRO A 246 -24.91 -5.71 -9.89
N ARG A 247 -25.16 -6.73 -9.07
CA ARG A 247 -25.75 -6.58 -7.72
C ARG A 247 -24.69 -6.26 -6.66
N VAL A 248 -23.45 -6.68 -6.87
CA VAL A 248 -22.35 -6.51 -5.91
C VAL A 248 -21.87 -5.06 -5.97
N THR A 249 -21.66 -4.46 -4.80
CA THR A 249 -21.00 -3.15 -4.71
C THR A 249 -19.50 -3.38 -4.64
N PHE A 250 -18.76 -2.94 -5.65
CA PHE A 250 -17.30 -3.02 -5.70
C PHE A 250 -16.68 -1.66 -5.40
N ILE A 251 -15.57 -1.66 -4.66
CA ILE A 251 -14.74 -0.48 -4.40
C ILE A 251 -13.33 -0.81 -4.87
N ALA A 252 -12.91 -0.21 -5.98
CA ALA A 252 -11.57 -0.38 -6.53
C ALA A 252 -10.58 0.54 -5.81
N CYS A 253 -9.68 -0.03 -5.01
CA CYS A 253 -8.66 0.75 -4.31
C CYS A 253 -7.76 1.50 -5.30
N HIS A 254 -7.27 2.66 -4.86
CA HIS A 254 -6.22 3.42 -5.55
C HIS A 254 -6.53 3.68 -7.02
N PHE A 255 -7.78 4.06 -7.33
CA PHE A 255 -8.21 4.31 -8.72
C PHE A 255 -8.04 3.09 -9.65
N ALA A 256 -8.21 1.88 -9.11
CA ALA A 256 -7.90 0.62 -9.80
C ALA A 256 -6.46 0.58 -10.37
N ASN A 257 -5.54 1.33 -9.77
CA ASN A 257 -4.18 1.59 -10.24
C ASN A 257 -4.07 2.16 -11.67
N CYS A 258 -5.14 2.77 -12.17
CA CYS A 258 -5.19 3.39 -13.49
C CYS A 258 -4.62 4.82 -13.49
N CYS A 259 -3.70 5.18 -12.59
CA CYS A 259 -3.21 6.57 -12.46
C CYS A 259 -2.54 7.10 -13.74
N SER A 260 -1.95 6.21 -14.56
CA SER A 260 -1.37 6.58 -15.86
C SER A 260 -2.41 6.84 -16.96
N ASP A 261 -3.64 6.34 -16.81
CA ASP A 261 -4.76 6.58 -17.73
C ASP A 261 -6.10 6.53 -16.99
N LEU A 262 -6.48 7.67 -16.41
CA LEU A 262 -7.76 7.82 -15.71
C LEU A 262 -8.98 7.70 -16.64
N SER A 263 -8.79 7.79 -17.96
CA SER A 263 -9.88 7.62 -18.93
C SER A 263 -10.45 6.22 -18.88
N ARG A 264 -9.60 5.23 -18.60
CA ARG A 264 -9.99 3.83 -18.41
C ARG A 264 -10.89 3.66 -17.19
N LEU A 265 -10.48 4.17 -16.03
CA LEU A 265 -11.30 4.13 -14.82
C LEU A 265 -12.61 4.88 -15.03
N ALA A 266 -12.57 6.06 -15.66
CA ALA A 266 -13.78 6.82 -15.95
C ALA A 266 -14.78 6.02 -16.80
N ALA A 267 -14.30 5.30 -17.81
CA ALA A 267 -15.15 4.42 -18.63
C ALA A 267 -15.77 3.29 -17.80
N MET A 268 -15.01 2.65 -16.90
CA MET A 268 -15.52 1.60 -16.00
C MET A 268 -16.60 2.14 -15.06
N LEU A 269 -16.40 3.32 -14.46
CA LEU A 269 -17.37 3.95 -13.56
C LEU A 269 -18.66 4.35 -14.29
N VAL A 270 -18.57 4.78 -15.55
CA VAL A 270 -19.74 5.08 -16.38
C VAL A 270 -20.49 3.80 -16.77
N ALA A 271 -19.77 2.73 -17.11
CA ALA A 271 -20.36 1.46 -17.51
C ALA A 271 -21.04 0.73 -16.34
N HIS A 272 -20.50 0.87 -15.12
CA HIS A 272 -20.88 0.06 -13.96
C HIS A 272 -21.32 0.90 -12.76
N PRO A 273 -22.63 1.15 -12.58
CA PRO A 273 -23.16 1.99 -11.49
C PRO A 273 -22.89 1.50 -10.06
N LYS A 274 -22.44 0.25 -9.90
CA LYS A 274 -22.08 -0.36 -8.61
C LYS A 274 -20.57 -0.45 -8.36
N LEU A 275 -19.77 0.14 -9.26
CA LEU A 275 -18.34 0.33 -9.06
C LEU A 275 -18.07 1.71 -8.48
N TYR A 276 -17.24 1.74 -7.44
CA TYR A 276 -16.70 2.94 -6.80
C TYR A 276 -15.17 2.85 -6.81
N ALA A 277 -14.48 3.98 -6.64
CA ALA A 277 -13.01 4.05 -6.58
C ALA A 277 -12.56 5.20 -5.67
#